data_AF-A0A838DN03-F1
#
_entry.id   AF-A0A838DN03-F1
#
_cell.length_a   1.000
_cell.length_b   1.000
_cell.length_c   1.000
_cell.angle_alpha   90.00
_cell.angle_beta   90.00
_cell.angle_gamma   90.00
#
_symmetry.space_group_name_H-M   'P 1'
#
loop_
_entity.id
_entity.type
_entity.pdbx_description
1 polymer ?
#
loop_
_entity_poly.entity_id
_entity_poly.type
_entity_poly.pdbx_seq_one_letter_code
_entity_poly.pdbx_strand_id
1 'polypeptide(L)'
;MRLLCLRDVARHDPERPAHEVLSREVVQVVAHLARVAPQQLTSRRCWHRIAQAGGYLGRKGDGEPGWKTLWKGWLYIHTLLEGVHLASQLSLE
;
A
#
# COMPACT_ATOMS: atom_id res chain seq x y z
N MET A 1 -12.11 -4.90 5.48
CA MET A 1 -12.48 -3.52 5.91
C MET A 1 -11.38 -2.47 5.67
N ARG A 2 -10.08 -2.75 5.91
CA ARG A 2 -9.01 -1.71 5.82
C ARG A 2 -8.79 -1.08 4.43
N LEU A 3 -8.87 -1.87 3.35
CA LEU A 3 -8.75 -1.36 1.97
C LEU A 3 -9.87 -0.38 1.58
N LEU A 4 -11.08 -0.63 2.07
CA LEU A 4 -12.23 0.24 1.83
C LEU A 4 -12.01 1.60 2.49
N CYS A 5 -11.60 1.57 3.77
CA CYS A 5 -11.23 2.76 4.52
C CYS A 5 -10.09 3.54 3.82
N LEU A 6 -9.04 2.86 3.37
CA LEU A 6 -7.95 3.51 2.64
C LEU A 6 -8.44 4.22 1.38
N ARG A 7 -9.30 3.57 0.59
CA ARG A 7 -9.87 4.17 -0.62
C ARG A 7 -10.70 5.41 -0.28
N ASP A 8 -11.54 5.32 0.76
CA ASP A 8 -12.43 6.40 1.13
C ASP A 8 -11.62 7.60 1.68
N VAL A 9 -10.61 7.36 2.53
CA VAL A 9 -9.67 8.40 2.98
C VAL A 9 -8.89 8.98 1.80
N ALA A 10 -8.33 8.15 0.92
CA ALA A 10 -7.56 8.63 -0.23
C ALA A 10 -8.35 9.55 -1.18
N ARG A 11 -9.69 9.46 -1.16
CA ARG A 11 -10.58 10.33 -1.95
C ARG A 11 -10.94 11.64 -1.23
N HIS A 12 -11.14 11.59 0.09
CA HIS A 12 -11.62 12.75 0.86
C HIS A 12 -10.49 13.53 1.54
N ASP A 13 -9.42 12.86 1.92
CA ASP A 13 -8.25 13.40 2.62
C ASP A 13 -6.96 12.74 2.05
N PRO A 14 -6.59 13.10 0.80
CA PRO A 14 -5.53 12.42 0.06
C PRO A 14 -4.13 12.57 0.67
N GLU A 15 -3.89 13.69 1.37
CA GLU A 15 -2.61 14.05 1.96
C GLU A 15 -2.39 13.48 3.36
N ARG A 16 -3.44 12.88 3.97
CA ARG A 16 -3.32 12.21 5.28
C ARG A 16 -2.16 11.22 5.26
N PRO A 17 -1.32 11.16 6.31
CA PRO A 17 -0.28 10.15 6.41
C PRO A 17 -0.87 8.72 6.38
N ALA A 18 -0.34 7.84 5.53
CA ALA A 18 -0.89 6.50 5.34
C ALA A 18 -0.85 5.62 6.61
N HIS A 19 0.09 5.89 7.51
CA HIS A 19 0.25 5.16 8.78
C HIS A 19 -0.84 5.48 9.81
N GLU A 20 -1.65 6.51 9.59
CA GLU A 20 -2.85 6.77 10.39
C GLU A 20 -4.05 5.90 9.95
N VAL A 21 -3.97 5.27 8.77
CA VAL A 21 -5.07 4.48 8.18
C VAL A 21 -4.72 2.98 8.14
N LEU A 22 -3.46 2.65 7.87
CA LEU A 22 -2.95 1.28 7.78
C LEU A 22 -1.91 1.01 8.86
N SER A 23 -1.62 -0.27 9.12
CA SER A 23 -0.54 -0.63 10.05
C SER A 23 0.81 -0.12 9.54
N ARG A 24 1.69 0.23 10.47
CA ARG A 24 3.03 0.75 10.17
C ARG A 24 3.83 -0.19 9.27
N GLU A 25 3.73 -1.49 9.50
CA GLU A 25 4.45 -2.51 8.73
C GLU A 25 4.02 -2.55 7.26
N VAL A 26 2.70 -2.49 7.00
CA VAL A 26 2.17 -2.41 5.63
C VAL A 26 2.67 -1.13 4.95
N VAL A 27 2.61 0.00 5.66
CA VAL A 27 3.11 1.28 5.14
C VAL A 27 4.61 1.22 4.85
N GLN A 28 5.40 0.56 5.70
CA GLN A 28 6.84 0.35 5.49
C GLN A 28 7.11 -0.48 4.24
N VAL A 29 6.40 -1.59 4.03
CA VAL A 29 6.53 -2.42 2.82
C VAL A 29 6.20 -1.61 1.58
N VAL A 30 5.06 -0.90 1.57
CA VAL A 30 4.63 -0.08 0.42
C VAL A 30 5.62 1.05 0.16
N ALA A 31 6.09 1.74 1.21
CA ALA A 31 7.06 2.82 1.11
C ALA A 31 8.41 2.32 0.56
N HIS A 32 8.86 1.14 1.00
CA HIS A 32 10.09 0.52 0.53
C HIS A 32 10.01 0.18 -0.97
N LEU A 33 8.91 -0.44 -1.43
CA LEU A 33 8.67 -0.70 -2.85
C LEU A 33 8.59 0.59 -3.67
N ALA A 34 8.00 1.64 -3.08
CA ALA A 34 7.88 2.95 -3.71
C ALA A 34 9.16 3.80 -3.64
N ARG A 35 10.20 3.33 -2.93
CA ARG A 35 11.47 4.03 -2.67
C ARG A 35 11.28 5.42 -2.07
N VAL A 36 10.40 5.53 -1.07
CA VAL A 36 10.13 6.76 -0.33
C VAL A 36 10.20 6.51 1.18
N ALA A 37 10.39 7.56 1.97
CA ALA A 37 10.30 7.44 3.42
C ALA A 37 8.84 7.12 3.84
N PRO A 38 8.61 6.19 4.79
CA PRO A 38 7.26 5.85 5.27
C PRO A 38 6.45 7.05 5.75
N GLN A 39 7.12 8.06 6.33
CA GLN A 39 6.51 9.29 6.82
C GLN A 39 6.01 10.20 5.70
N GLN A 40 6.57 10.08 4.50
CA GLN A 40 6.20 10.87 3.32
C GLN A 40 5.12 10.17 2.48
N LEU A 41 4.65 8.99 2.89
CA LEU A 41 3.64 8.25 2.17
C LEU A 41 2.24 8.71 2.61
N THR A 42 1.56 9.43 1.73
CA THR A 42 0.18 9.87 1.92
C THR A 42 -0.82 8.76 1.60
N SER A 43 -2.06 8.85 2.08
CA SER A 43 -3.13 7.88 1.81
C SER A 43 -3.36 7.69 0.31
N ARG A 44 -3.36 8.77 -0.48
CA ARG A 44 -3.53 8.68 -1.94
C ARG A 44 -2.36 7.95 -2.61
N ARG A 45 -1.12 8.32 -2.27
CA ARG A 45 0.06 7.65 -2.83
C ARG A 45 0.10 6.18 -2.42
N CYS A 46 -0.18 5.86 -1.16
CA CYS A 46 -0.24 4.48 -0.67
C CYS A 46 -1.28 3.66 -1.45
N TRP A 47 -2.49 4.20 -1.61
CA TRP A 47 -3.57 3.56 -2.36
C TRP A 47 -3.19 3.27 -3.82
N HIS A 48 -2.60 4.24 -4.53
CA HIS A 48 -2.10 4.05 -5.90
C HIS A 48 -0.93 3.07 -5.97
N ARG A 49 0.00 3.08 -5.02
CA ARG A 49 1.12 2.12 -4.99
C ARG A 49 0.65 0.69 -4.78
N ILE A 50 -0.32 0.48 -3.88
CA ILE A 50 -0.96 -0.83 -3.72
C ILE A 50 -1.62 -1.25 -5.04
N ALA A 51 -2.38 -0.37 -5.68
CA ALA A 51 -2.97 -0.69 -6.98
C ALA A 51 -1.91 -1.03 -8.05
N GLN A 52 -0.80 -0.29 -8.11
CA GLN A 52 0.29 -0.53 -9.07
C GLN A 52 0.91 -1.91 -8.89
N ALA A 53 1.10 -2.34 -7.63
CA ALA A 53 1.54 -3.70 -7.34
C ALA A 53 0.57 -4.78 -7.86
N GLY A 54 -0.72 -4.45 -7.99
CA GLY A 54 -1.73 -5.32 -8.59
C GLY A 54 -1.88 -5.21 -10.11
N GLY A 55 -1.08 -4.36 -10.77
CA GLY A 55 -1.09 -4.15 -12.23
C GLY A 55 -1.78 -2.87 -12.70
N TYR A 56 -2.10 -1.92 -11.82
CA TYR A 56 -2.57 -0.59 -12.24
C TYR A 56 -1.42 0.21 -12.82
N LEU A 57 -1.60 0.79 -14.01
CA LEU A 57 -0.51 1.51 -14.68
C LEU A 57 -0.45 2.98 -14.28
N GLY A 58 -1.59 3.58 -13.93
CA GLY A 58 -1.65 4.98 -13.49
C GLY A 58 -1.28 5.97 -14.58
N ARG A 59 -1.66 5.69 -15.82
CA ARG A 59 -1.43 6.61 -16.94
C ARG A 59 -2.42 7.77 -16.88
N LYS A 60 -2.07 8.88 -17.54
CA LYS A 60 -2.98 10.02 -17.68
C LYS A 60 -4.27 9.58 -18.37
N GLY A 61 -5.40 9.70 -17.66
CA GLY A 61 -6.72 9.34 -18.18
C GLY A 61 -7.23 7.95 -17.79
N ASP A 62 -6.44 7.10 -17.12
CA ASP A 62 -6.88 5.75 -16.69
C ASP A 62 -8.03 5.78 -15.65
N GLY A 63 -8.30 6.93 -15.04
CA GLY A 63 -9.21 7.05 -13.91
C GLY A 63 -8.64 6.39 -12.65
N GLU A 64 -9.49 6.18 -11.64
CA GLU A 64 -9.05 5.60 -10.37
C GLU A 64 -8.94 4.06 -10.42
N PRO A 65 -8.08 3.44 -9.60
CA PRO A 65 -7.91 1.98 -9.62
C PRO A 65 -9.19 1.20 -9.33
N GLY A 66 -9.43 0.15 -10.11
CA GLY A 66 -10.53 -0.78 -9.91
C GLY A 66 -10.30 -1.74 -8.73
N TRP A 67 -11.40 -2.29 -8.18
CA TRP A 67 -11.37 -3.16 -7.00
C TRP A 67 -10.51 -4.41 -7.18
N LYS A 68 -10.57 -5.05 -8.36
CA LYS A 68 -9.79 -6.27 -8.66
C LYS A 68 -8.28 -6.00 -8.57
N THR A 69 -7.83 -4.89 -9.14
CA THR A 69 -6.42 -4.52 -9.16
C THR A 69 -5.93 -4.14 -7.76
N LEU A 70 -6.75 -3.42 -6.99
CA LEU A 70 -6.46 -3.14 -5.58
C LEU A 70 -6.34 -4.40 -4.74
N TRP A 71 -7.27 -5.34 -4.89
CA TRP A 71 -7.23 -6.59 -4.14
C TRP A 71 -5.97 -7.42 -4.45
N LYS A 72 -5.61 -7.54 -5.73
CA LYS A 72 -4.37 -8.22 -6.14
C LYS A 72 -3.13 -7.57 -5.53
N GLY A 73 -3.05 -6.25 -5.59
CA GLY A 73 -1.94 -5.51 -5.02
C GLY A 73 -1.86 -5.66 -3.51
N TRP A 74 -3.00 -5.62 -2.82
CA TRP A 74 -3.08 -5.84 -1.38
C TRP A 74 -2.58 -7.21 -0.97
N LEU A 75 -3.03 -8.27 -1.66
CA LEU A 75 -2.55 -9.62 -1.42
C LEU A 75 -1.04 -9.71 -1.60
N TYR A 76 -0.50 -9.12 -2.67
CA TYR A 76 0.94 -9.08 -2.91
C TYR A 76 1.71 -8.38 -1.78
N ILE A 77 1.23 -7.21 -1.31
CA ILE A 77 1.85 -6.51 -0.17
C ILE A 77 1.83 -7.37 1.10
N HIS A 78 0.74 -8.09 1.35
CA HIS A 78 0.66 -9.00 2.49
C HIS A 78 1.61 -10.19 2.36
N THR A 79 1.74 -10.79 1.17
CA THR A 79 2.73 -11.85 0.93
C THR A 79 4.16 -11.37 1.18
N LEU A 80 4.50 -10.14 0.77
CA LEU A 80 5.81 -9.57 1.09
C LEU A 80 6.00 -9.34 2.59
N LEU A 81 4.96 -8.85 3.27
CA LEU A 81 5.00 -8.63 4.72
C LEU A 81 5.21 -9.96 5.47
N GLU A 82 4.50 -11.02 5.09
CA GLU A 82 4.69 -12.37 5.63
C GLU A 82 6.13 -12.85 5.39
N GLY A 83 6.69 -12.61 4.20
CA GLY A 83 8.09 -12.92 3.90
C GLY A 83 9.09 -12.15 4.78
N VAL A 84 8.83 -10.86 5.05
CA VAL A 84 9.65 -10.04 5.95
C VAL A 84 9.60 -10.58 7.38
N HIS A 85 8.41 -10.95 7.87
CA HIS A 85 8.24 -11.54 9.20
C HIS A 85 8.92 -12.90 9.32
N LEU A 86 8.81 -13.75 8.30
CA LEU A 86 9.49 -15.04 8.29
C LEU A 86 11.02 -14.87 8.28
N ALA A 87 11.54 -13.98 7.44
CA ALA A 87 12.97 -13.71 7.38
C ALA A 87 13.52 -13.16 8.71
N SER A 88 12.76 -12.32 9.42
CA SER A 88 13.19 -11.80 10.72
C SER A 88 13.24 -12.89 11.79
N GLN A 89 12.33 -13.86 11.76
CA GLN A 89 12.35 -15.01 12.67
C GLN A 89 13.57 -15.91 12.42
N LEU A 90 13.85 -16.22 11.16
CA LEU A 90 14.99 -17.07 10.77
C LEU A 90 16.36 -16.40 10.99
N SER A 91 16.42 -15.07 10.99
CA SER A 91 17.67 -14.32 11.22
C SER A 91 18.00 -14.14 12.71
N LEU A 92 17.10 -14.54 13.60
CA LEU A 92 17.29 -14.51 15.05
C LEU A 92 17.73 -15.88 15.61
N GLU A 93 17.89 -16.88 14.74
CA GLU A 93 18.58 -18.15 14.98
C GLU A 93 20.05 -18.07 14.54
#